data_AF-A0AAD8E6B0-F1
#
_entry.id   AF-A0AAD8E6B0-F1
#
_cell.length_a   1.000
_cell.length_b   1.000
_cell.length_c   1.000
_cell.angle_alpha   90.00
_cell.angle_beta   90.00
_cell.angle_gamma   90.00
#
_symmetry.space_group_name_H-M   'P 1'
#
loop_
_entity.id
_entity.type
_entity.pdbx_description
1 polymer ?
#
loop_
_entity_poly.entity_id
_entity_poly.type
_entity_poly.pdbx_seq_one_letter_code
_entity_poly.pdbx_strand_id
1 'polypeptide(L)'
;GMKHVFITKLKLLDLGLFLECQKVDEILSEFMTGNDSVRDTTLDGLVKERLDQFYAQCLEENKVTGEVKKSRMIENLTNEVISAMEKYKSYSKKCYCCQVALKKVTMFKNKLMMNIKKGEVLTGSSDADKMVQTVIMPDELRNHLRKIWKNERELILAFLPVLANCEMEYPTDALFLKVISVPPIKIRPVCLMDDKLVQHSLNGTFKTILENSFVLTAIIKAIQNGMNTLLPQTQSMLKAMKGKSLLENMNTAYNELQDSVNALLDNTQGYYNKKIAAPGLKQ
;
A
#
# COMPACT_ATOMS: atom_id res chain seq x y z
N GLY A 1 11.40 -20.71 8.48
CA GLY A 1 10.87 -20.66 9.87
C GLY A 1 10.51 -19.25 10.33
N MET A 2 11.37 -18.25 10.11
CA MET A 2 11.26 -16.93 10.76
C MET A 2 9.96 -16.17 10.52
N LYS A 3 9.34 -16.32 9.35
CA LYS A 3 8.01 -15.74 9.06
C LYS A 3 6.97 -16.21 10.09
N HIS A 4 6.93 -17.52 10.38
CA HIS A 4 5.96 -18.11 11.29
C HIS A 4 6.20 -17.70 12.76
N VAL A 5 7.46 -17.49 13.14
CA VAL A 5 7.82 -16.93 14.45
C VAL A 5 7.18 -15.55 14.64
N PHE A 6 7.39 -14.63 13.69
CA PHE A 6 6.85 -13.29 13.81
C PHE A 6 5.31 -13.26 13.82
N ILE A 7 4.67 -14.07 12.97
CA ILE A 7 3.21 -14.20 12.95
C ILE A 7 2.69 -14.66 14.32
N THR A 8 3.31 -15.69 14.90
CA THR A 8 2.89 -16.25 16.19
C THR A 8 3.05 -15.24 17.31
N LYS A 9 4.19 -14.52 17.35
CA LYS A 9 4.42 -13.44 18.31
C LYS A 9 3.36 -12.36 18.24
N LEU A 10 3.04 -11.87 17.04
CA LEU A 10 2.03 -10.83 16.86
C LEU A 10 0.63 -11.30 17.30
N LYS A 11 0.24 -12.54 16.96
CA LYS A 11 -1.02 -13.13 17.43
C LYS A 11 -1.10 -13.25 18.96
N LEU A 12 -0.03 -13.67 19.62
CA LEU A 12 0.02 -13.76 21.09
C LEU A 12 -0.08 -12.38 21.74
N LEU A 13 0.59 -11.37 21.16
CA LEU A 13 0.55 -9.99 21.65
C LEU A 13 -0.84 -9.36 21.48
N ASP A 14 -1.55 -9.63 20.39
CA ASP A 14 -2.93 -9.17 20.20
C ASP A 14 -3.88 -9.70 21.31
N LEU A 15 -3.57 -10.85 21.90
CA LEU A 15 -4.31 -11.44 23.02
C LEU A 15 -3.76 -11.01 24.40
N GLY A 16 -2.66 -10.27 24.42
CA GLY A 16 -1.97 -9.79 25.62
C GLY A 16 -1.10 -10.82 26.34
N LEU A 17 -0.71 -11.90 25.66
CA LEU A 17 0.13 -12.99 26.18
C LEU A 17 1.63 -12.64 26.05
N PHE A 18 2.10 -11.78 26.96
CA PHE A 18 3.46 -11.25 26.92
C PHE A 18 4.55 -12.31 27.20
N LEU A 19 4.34 -13.15 28.22
CA LEU A 19 5.35 -14.14 28.65
C LEU A 19 5.50 -15.25 27.61
N GLU A 20 4.38 -15.67 27.04
CA GLU A 20 4.30 -16.67 25.99
C GLU A 20 4.99 -16.18 24.71
N CYS A 21 4.85 -14.90 24.38
CA CYS A 21 5.53 -14.29 23.24
C CYS A 21 7.06 -14.37 23.36
N GLN A 22 7.63 -14.24 24.56
CA GLN A 22 9.09 -14.35 24.77
C GLN A 22 9.58 -15.79 24.59
N LYS A 23 8.79 -16.77 25.02
CA LYS A 23 9.10 -18.20 24.87
C LYS A 23 9.15 -18.67 23.41
N VAL A 24 8.54 -17.94 22.48
CA VAL A 24 8.55 -18.30 21.04
C VAL A 24 9.97 -18.38 20.47
N ASP A 25 10.90 -17.55 20.95
CA ASP A 25 12.30 -17.60 20.48
C ASP A 25 13.06 -18.84 20.96
N GLU A 26 12.69 -19.38 22.12
CA GLU A 26 13.27 -20.60 22.68
C GLU A 26 12.91 -21.80 21.79
N ILE A 27 11.64 -21.88 21.35
CA ILE A 27 11.15 -22.92 20.44
C ILE A 27 11.96 -22.92 19.13
N LEU A 28 12.24 -21.75 18.56
CA LEU A 28 13.06 -21.66 17.34
C LEU A 28 14.49 -22.19 17.59
N SER A 29 15.08 -21.85 18.74
CA SER A 29 16.44 -22.22 19.10
C SER A 29 16.60 -23.75 19.26
N GLU A 30 15.58 -24.44 19.76
CA GLU A 30 15.53 -25.91 19.84
C GLU A 30 15.59 -26.59 18.46
N PHE A 31 14.93 -26.02 17.44
CA PHE A 31 14.98 -26.59 16.09
C PHE A 31 16.30 -26.32 15.36
N MET A 32 16.93 -25.17 15.62
CA MET A 32 18.19 -24.80 14.98
C MET A 32 19.38 -25.62 15.50
N THR A 33 19.30 -26.16 16.71
CA THR A 33 20.37 -26.97 17.31
C THR A 33 20.27 -28.46 16.97
N GLY A 34 19.13 -28.93 16.44
CA GLY A 34 18.84 -30.36 16.24
C GLY A 34 18.93 -30.90 14.81
N ASN A 35 18.95 -30.07 13.76
CA ASN A 35 18.79 -30.53 12.37
C ASN A 35 19.72 -29.82 11.36
N ASP A 36 20.93 -30.33 11.18
CA ASP A 36 21.90 -29.83 10.18
C ASP A 36 21.67 -30.37 8.74
N SER A 37 20.74 -31.32 8.53
CA SER A 37 20.64 -32.09 7.27
C SER A 37 19.29 -32.03 6.55
N VAL A 38 18.32 -31.28 7.06
CA VAL A 38 16.95 -31.24 6.50
C VAL A 38 16.79 -30.06 5.53
N ARG A 39 16.24 -30.34 4.34
CA ARG A 39 15.94 -29.31 3.33
C ARG A 39 15.04 -28.22 3.92
N ASP A 40 15.36 -26.96 3.59
CA ASP A 40 14.80 -25.74 4.16
C ASP A 40 13.24 -25.69 4.16
N THR A 41 12.61 -26.23 3.11
CA THR A 41 11.14 -26.23 2.97
C THR A 41 10.41 -27.19 3.93
N THR A 42 11.00 -28.35 4.22
CA THR A 42 10.44 -29.32 5.18
C THR A 42 10.62 -28.85 6.62
N LEU A 43 11.71 -28.12 6.90
CA LEU A 43 11.95 -27.51 8.20
C LEU A 43 10.96 -26.37 8.49
N ASP A 44 10.62 -25.55 7.48
CA ASP A 44 9.65 -24.46 7.64
C ASP A 44 8.25 -24.96 8.01
N GLY A 45 7.80 -26.07 7.40
CA GLY A 45 6.53 -26.72 7.74
C GLY A 45 6.49 -27.29 9.17
N LEU A 46 7.57 -27.96 9.59
CA LEU A 46 7.69 -28.50 10.95
C LEU A 46 7.71 -27.39 12.01
N VAL A 47 8.44 -26.30 11.76
CA VAL A 47 8.47 -25.12 12.63
C VAL A 47 7.08 -24.48 12.71
N LYS A 48 6.37 -24.36 11.58
CA LYS A 48 4.99 -23.85 11.59
C LYS A 48 4.07 -24.72 12.46
N GLU A 49 4.08 -26.04 12.25
CA GLU A 49 3.20 -26.95 12.99
C GLU A 49 3.45 -26.89 14.51
N ARG A 50 4.72 -26.84 14.93
CA ARG A 50 5.06 -26.74 16.35
C ARG A 50 4.63 -25.40 16.95
N LEU A 51 4.79 -24.30 16.21
CA LEU A 51 4.33 -22.98 16.65
C LEU A 51 2.80 -22.89 16.74
N ASP A 52 2.09 -23.51 15.80
CA ASP A 52 0.62 -23.58 15.82
C ASP A 52 0.12 -24.42 17.00
N GLN A 53 0.79 -25.54 17.33
CA GLN A 53 0.51 -26.33 18.54
C GLN A 53 0.73 -25.52 19.82
N PHE A 54 1.87 -24.81 19.91
CA PHE A 54 2.18 -23.95 21.06
C PHE A 54 1.14 -22.84 21.22
N TYR A 55 0.74 -22.21 20.12
CA TYR A 55 -0.29 -21.18 20.11
C TYR A 55 -1.64 -21.73 20.61
N ALA A 56 -2.07 -22.89 20.14
CA ALA A 56 -3.31 -23.54 20.59
C ALA A 56 -3.28 -23.87 22.09
N GLN A 57 -2.15 -24.40 22.59
CA GLN A 57 -1.97 -24.67 24.02
C GLN A 57 -2.09 -23.37 24.86
N CYS A 58 -1.46 -22.29 24.41
CA CYS A 58 -1.53 -21.00 25.11
C CYS A 58 -2.97 -20.45 25.20
N LEU A 59 -3.80 -20.71 24.18
CA LEU A 59 -5.21 -20.30 24.16
C LEU A 59 -6.05 -21.06 25.20
N GLU A 60 -5.84 -22.38 25.29
CA GLU A 60 -6.56 -23.24 26.24
C GLU A 60 -6.19 -22.93 27.69
N GLU A 61 -4.90 -22.80 27.98
CA GLU A 61 -4.38 -22.53 29.32
C GLU A 61 -4.86 -21.18 29.88
N ASN A 62 -4.87 -20.14 29.04
CA ASN A 62 -5.21 -18.78 29.46
C ASN A 62 -6.70 -18.44 29.36
N LYS A 63 -7.56 -19.38 28.93
CA LYS A 63 -9.02 -19.19 28.74
C LYS A 63 -9.35 -17.88 28.04
N VAL A 64 -8.64 -17.58 26.96
CA VAL A 64 -8.69 -16.26 26.32
C VAL A 64 -10.09 -16.01 25.75
N THR A 65 -10.75 -14.95 26.22
CA THR A 65 -12.14 -14.61 25.86
C THR A 65 -12.28 -13.85 24.52
N GLY A 66 -11.18 -13.69 23.78
CA GLY A 66 -11.17 -12.97 22.49
C GLY A 66 -11.15 -11.43 22.60
N GLU A 67 -11.16 -10.88 23.82
CA GLU A 67 -11.01 -9.44 24.04
C GLU A 67 -9.54 -9.01 23.92
N VAL A 68 -9.27 -8.02 23.07
CA VAL A 68 -7.94 -7.46 22.86
C VAL A 68 -7.50 -6.70 24.11
N LYS A 69 -6.54 -7.25 24.86
CA LYS A 69 -5.98 -6.60 26.05
C LYS A 69 -4.81 -5.70 25.66
N LYS A 70 -5.06 -4.42 25.43
CA LYS A 70 -3.99 -3.46 25.12
C LYS A 70 -3.36 -2.88 26.40
N SER A 71 -2.06 -3.05 26.53
CA SER A 71 -1.22 -2.40 27.55
C SER A 71 -0.04 -1.72 26.84
N ARG A 72 0.47 -0.62 27.41
CA ARG A 72 1.66 0.06 26.90
C ARG A 72 2.85 -0.88 26.70
N MET A 73 3.01 -1.88 27.57
CA MET A 73 4.07 -2.88 27.44
C MET A 73 3.88 -3.75 26.19
N ILE A 74 2.65 -4.17 25.91
CA ILE A 74 2.28 -4.98 24.75
C ILE A 74 2.50 -4.17 23.46
N GLU A 75 2.10 -2.91 23.45
CA GLU A 75 2.31 -2.01 22.30
C GLU A 75 3.79 -1.79 22.02
N ASN A 76 4.61 -1.56 23.06
CA ASN A 76 6.05 -1.42 22.91
C ASN A 76 6.68 -2.69 22.30
N LEU A 77 6.33 -3.87 22.80
CA LEU A 77 6.86 -5.13 22.29
C LEU A 77 6.34 -5.42 20.86
N THR A 78 5.09 -5.08 20.57
CA THR A 78 4.53 -5.19 19.20
C THR A 78 5.34 -4.35 18.22
N ASN A 79 5.64 -3.09 18.57
CA ASN A 79 6.47 -2.21 17.76
C ASN A 79 7.90 -2.74 17.59
N GLU A 80 8.46 -3.37 18.62
CA GLU A 80 9.79 -3.99 18.56
C GLU A 80 9.80 -5.21 17.63
N VAL A 81 8.78 -6.08 17.72
CA VAL A 81 8.61 -7.24 16.82
C VAL A 81 8.44 -6.79 15.37
N ILE A 82 7.62 -5.76 15.13
CA ILE A 82 7.46 -5.18 13.78
C ILE A 82 8.79 -4.62 13.28
N SER A 83 9.51 -3.85 14.10
CA SER A 83 10.82 -3.30 13.75
C SER A 83 11.86 -4.39 13.45
N ALA A 84 11.85 -5.49 14.20
CA ALA A 84 12.72 -6.64 13.97
C ALA A 84 12.37 -7.35 12.65
N MET A 85 11.09 -7.54 12.35
CA MET A 85 10.62 -8.09 11.08
C MET A 85 11.05 -7.21 9.90
N GLU A 86 10.92 -5.88 10.01
CA GLU A 86 11.35 -4.94 8.96
C GLU A 86 12.85 -5.01 8.69
N LYS A 87 13.67 -5.24 9.72
CA LYS A 87 15.12 -5.44 9.59
C LYS A 87 15.48 -6.82 9.04
N TYR A 88 14.64 -7.83 9.27
CA TYR A 88 14.81 -9.19 8.77
C TYR A 88 14.59 -9.32 7.25
N LYS A 89 14.33 -8.22 6.53
CA LYS A 89 14.24 -8.19 5.05
C LYS A 89 15.34 -9.05 4.44
N SER A 90 14.91 -10.07 3.70
CA SER A 90 15.82 -11.00 3.05
C SER A 90 16.81 -10.24 2.17
N TYR A 91 18.11 -10.41 2.46
CA TYR A 91 19.19 -9.97 1.59
C TYR A 91 19.25 -10.77 0.28
N SER A 92 18.44 -11.82 0.14
CA SER A 92 18.38 -12.61 -1.07
C SER A 92 17.76 -11.80 -2.21
N LYS A 93 18.51 -11.70 -3.30
CA LYS A 93 18.01 -11.15 -4.57
C LYS A 93 17.03 -12.11 -5.27
N LYS A 94 16.79 -13.30 -4.71
CA LYS A 94 15.92 -14.35 -5.25
C LYS A 94 14.89 -14.79 -4.21
N CYS A 95 13.69 -15.13 -4.66
CA CYS A 95 12.65 -15.71 -3.82
C CYS A 95 13.09 -17.09 -3.29
N TYR A 96 12.91 -17.36 -1.99
CA TYR A 96 13.26 -18.67 -1.43
C TYR A 96 12.38 -19.81 -1.97
N CYS A 97 11.11 -19.54 -2.29
CA CYS A 97 10.16 -20.57 -2.74
C CYS A 97 10.34 -20.94 -4.21
N CYS A 98 10.50 -19.94 -5.10
CA CYS A 98 10.56 -20.17 -6.55
C CYS A 98 11.91 -19.84 -7.19
N GLN A 99 12.86 -19.30 -6.43
CA GLN A 99 14.21 -18.94 -6.89
C GLN A 99 14.26 -17.87 -8.01
N VAL A 100 13.12 -17.23 -8.31
CA VAL A 100 13.02 -16.11 -9.25
C VAL A 100 13.60 -14.83 -8.63
N ALA A 101 14.30 -14.04 -9.44
CA ALA A 101 14.88 -12.77 -9.02
C ALA A 101 13.79 -11.77 -8.58
N LEU A 102 13.98 -11.14 -7.43
CA LEU A 102 13.06 -10.14 -6.87
C LEU A 102 13.35 -8.77 -7.49
N LYS A 103 12.29 -8.10 -7.96
CA LYS A 103 12.39 -6.71 -8.44
C LYS A 103 12.43 -5.76 -7.25
N LYS A 104 13.46 -4.91 -7.18
CA LYS A 104 13.57 -3.89 -6.13
C LYS A 104 12.54 -2.78 -6.38
N VAL A 105 11.68 -2.56 -5.39
CA VAL A 105 10.77 -1.42 -5.35
C VAL A 105 11.40 -0.30 -4.53
N THR A 106 11.38 0.91 -5.05
CA THR A 106 11.90 2.12 -4.40
C THR A 106 10.81 3.18 -4.34
N MET A 107 10.82 4.00 -3.30
CA MET A 107 9.87 5.10 -3.16
C MET A 107 10.57 6.44 -3.43
N PHE A 108 9.95 7.29 -4.24
CA PHE A 108 10.41 8.66 -4.49
C PHE A 108 9.21 9.59 -4.58
N LYS A 109 9.21 10.65 -3.75
CA LYS A 109 8.11 11.63 -3.68
C LYS A 109 6.73 10.95 -3.57
N ASN A 110 6.59 9.98 -2.66
CA ASN A 110 5.37 9.17 -2.45
C ASN A 110 4.94 8.30 -3.65
N LYS A 111 5.83 8.05 -4.62
CA LYS A 111 5.57 7.17 -5.78
C LYS A 111 6.43 5.93 -5.67
N LEU A 112 5.81 4.77 -5.90
CA LEU A 112 6.54 3.50 -5.96
C LEU A 112 7.07 3.31 -7.38
N MET A 113 8.35 2.98 -7.47
CA MET A 113 9.05 2.80 -8.73
C MET A 113 9.79 1.46 -8.73
N MET A 114 9.90 0.85 -9.90
CA MET A 114 10.70 -0.35 -10.12
C MET A 114 11.60 -0.21 -11.35
N ASN A 115 12.72 -0.90 -11.32
CA ASN A 115 13.61 -1.02 -12.47
C ASN A 115 13.16 -2.20 -13.31
N ILE A 116 12.80 -1.92 -14.56
CA ILE A 116 12.38 -2.91 -15.55
C ILE A 116 13.26 -2.79 -16.79
N LYS A 117 13.46 -3.91 -17.49
CA LYS A 117 14.18 -3.87 -18.76
C LYS A 117 13.34 -3.12 -19.80
N LYS A 118 13.96 -2.29 -20.62
CA LYS A 118 13.28 -1.49 -21.66
C LYS A 118 12.45 -2.36 -22.62
N GLY A 119 12.91 -3.59 -22.88
CA GLY A 119 12.18 -4.58 -23.68
C GLY A 119 10.85 -5.05 -23.05
N GLU A 120 10.67 -4.93 -21.73
CA GLU A 120 9.39 -5.24 -21.04
C GLU A 120 8.36 -4.11 -21.19
N VAL A 121 8.80 -2.89 -21.55
CA VAL A 121 7.93 -1.69 -21.63
C VAL A 121 7.61 -1.31 -23.07
N LEU A 122 8.59 -1.44 -23.97
CA LEU A 122 8.49 -1.03 -25.36
C LEU A 122 8.96 -2.18 -26.26
N THR A 123 8.00 -2.94 -26.78
CA THR A 123 8.25 -4.00 -27.77
C THR A 123 8.83 -3.37 -29.05
N GLY A 124 10.07 -3.72 -29.43
CA GLY A 124 10.70 -3.30 -30.69
C GLY A 124 11.87 -2.31 -30.59
N SER A 125 12.40 -2.04 -29.39
CA SER A 125 13.60 -1.18 -29.23
C SER A 125 14.89 -1.99 -29.41
N SER A 126 15.87 -1.47 -30.18
CA SER A 126 17.25 -2.00 -30.32
C SER A 126 18.09 -1.96 -29.02
N ASP A 127 17.50 -1.51 -27.92
CA ASP A 127 18.10 -1.30 -26.59
C ASP A 127 17.36 -2.13 -25.50
N ALA A 128 16.95 -3.36 -25.82
CA ALA A 128 16.08 -4.17 -24.95
C ALA A 128 16.65 -4.43 -23.54
N ASP A 129 17.97 -4.46 -23.38
CA ASP A 129 18.64 -4.74 -22.11
C ASP A 129 18.89 -3.51 -21.21
N LYS A 130 18.62 -2.29 -21.68
CA LYS A 130 18.75 -1.10 -20.82
C LYS A 130 17.69 -1.13 -19.72
N MET A 131 18.11 -0.93 -18.46
CA MET A 131 17.17 -0.79 -17.35
C MET A 131 16.55 0.61 -17.35
N VAL A 132 15.23 0.66 -17.20
CA VAL A 132 14.44 1.89 -17.10
C VAL A 132 13.67 1.85 -15.79
N GLN A 133 13.70 2.95 -15.05
CA GLN A 133 12.90 3.12 -13.84
C GLN A 133 11.49 3.57 -14.23
N THR A 134 10.48 2.82 -13.80
CA THR A 134 9.07 3.09 -14.13
C THR A 134 8.24 3.16 -12.85
N VAL A 135 7.27 4.06 -12.83
CA VAL A 135 6.28 4.18 -11.74
C VAL A 135 5.30 3.01 -11.80
N ILE A 136 5.04 2.37 -10.67
CA ILE A 136 4.06 1.29 -10.56
C ILE A 136 2.67 1.91 -10.48
N MET A 137 1.75 1.48 -11.35
CA MET A 137 0.39 1.99 -11.32
C MET A 137 -0.40 1.41 -10.14
N PRO A 138 -1.29 2.17 -9.49
CA PRO A 138 -2.03 1.67 -8.34
C PRO A 138 -2.90 0.44 -8.60
N ASP A 139 -3.42 0.26 -9.81
CA ASP A 139 -4.14 -0.97 -10.17
C ASP A 139 -3.20 -2.20 -10.21
N GLU A 140 -1.96 -2.04 -10.68
CA GLU A 140 -0.95 -3.10 -10.64
C GLU A 140 -0.59 -3.45 -9.21
N LEU A 141 -0.41 -2.44 -8.36
CA LEU A 141 -0.13 -2.61 -6.94
C LEU A 141 -1.29 -3.30 -6.22
N ARG A 142 -2.53 -2.89 -6.47
CA ARG A 142 -3.74 -3.51 -5.91
C ARG A 142 -3.81 -4.97 -6.30
N ASN A 143 -3.64 -5.28 -7.59
CA ASN A 143 -3.64 -6.67 -8.07
C ASN A 143 -2.51 -7.49 -7.45
N HIS A 144 -1.34 -6.88 -7.20
CA HIS A 144 -0.24 -7.54 -6.50
C HIS A 144 -0.59 -7.83 -5.04
N LEU A 145 -1.14 -6.86 -4.30
CA LEU A 145 -1.59 -7.04 -2.91
C LEU A 145 -2.70 -8.08 -2.78
N ARG A 146 -3.61 -8.19 -3.76
CA ARG A 146 -4.62 -9.26 -3.80
C ARG A 146 -4.00 -10.65 -3.96
N LYS A 147 -2.94 -10.79 -4.76
CA LYS A 147 -2.20 -12.06 -4.89
C LYS A 147 -1.49 -12.41 -3.59
N ILE A 148 -0.89 -11.43 -2.92
CA ILE A 148 -0.27 -11.65 -1.60
C ILE A 148 -1.35 -12.05 -0.59
N TRP A 149 -2.52 -11.41 -0.59
CA TRP A 149 -3.63 -11.78 0.30
C TRP A 149 -4.07 -13.23 0.14
N LYS A 150 -4.17 -13.72 -1.10
CA LYS A 150 -4.53 -15.13 -1.35
C LYS A 150 -3.51 -16.12 -0.80
N ASN A 151 -2.21 -15.79 -0.91
CA ASN A 151 -1.13 -16.71 -0.55
C ASN A 151 -0.67 -16.56 0.91
N GLU A 152 -0.80 -15.35 1.47
CA GLU A 152 -0.14 -14.92 2.72
C GLU A 152 -1.10 -14.14 3.63
N ARG A 153 -2.36 -14.58 3.68
CA ARG A 153 -3.42 -13.97 4.50
C ARG A 153 -3.01 -13.84 5.97
N GLU A 154 -2.47 -14.90 6.56
CA GLU A 154 -2.07 -14.93 7.97
C GLU A 154 -1.03 -13.85 8.29
N LEU A 155 -0.08 -13.62 7.38
CA LEU A 155 0.94 -12.58 7.54
C LEU A 155 0.33 -11.18 7.48
N ILE A 156 -0.58 -10.93 6.52
CA ILE A 156 -1.21 -9.62 6.41
C ILE A 156 -2.11 -9.34 7.62
N LEU A 157 -2.85 -10.33 8.11
CA LEU A 157 -3.69 -10.16 9.29
C LEU A 157 -2.87 -9.89 10.56
N ALA A 158 -1.69 -10.51 10.68
CA ALA A 158 -0.78 -10.22 11.80
C ALA A 158 -0.23 -8.78 11.74
N PHE A 159 0.00 -8.23 10.54
CA PHE A 159 0.52 -6.88 10.37
C PHE A 159 -0.56 -5.79 10.42
N LEU A 160 -1.74 -6.08 9.87
CA LEU A 160 -2.88 -5.18 9.78
C LEU A 160 -4.11 -5.85 10.37
N PRO A 161 -4.18 -6.00 11.71
CA PRO A 161 -5.31 -6.65 12.38
C PRO A 161 -6.64 -5.94 12.11
N VAL A 162 -6.61 -4.64 11.75
CA VAL A 162 -7.79 -3.88 11.32
C VAL A 162 -8.52 -4.51 10.13
N LEU A 163 -7.82 -5.30 9.29
CA LEU A 163 -8.39 -5.97 8.14
C LEU A 163 -9.13 -7.27 8.49
N ALA A 164 -9.01 -7.77 9.73
CA ALA A 164 -9.65 -9.02 10.16
C ALA A 164 -11.18 -8.96 10.09
N ASN A 165 -11.74 -7.79 10.38
CA ASN A 165 -13.19 -7.56 10.45
C ASN A 165 -13.78 -7.01 9.14
N CYS A 166 -13.00 -6.97 8.06
CA CYS A 166 -13.49 -6.48 6.77
C CYS A 166 -14.22 -7.60 6.02
N GLU A 167 -15.49 -7.39 5.69
CA GLU A 167 -16.35 -8.37 4.98
C GLU A 167 -16.09 -8.48 3.46
N MET A 168 -15.11 -7.73 2.95
CA MET A 168 -14.78 -7.64 1.53
C MET A 168 -13.88 -8.79 1.08
N GLU A 169 -14.02 -9.24 -0.17
CA GLU A 169 -13.26 -10.38 -0.74
C GLU A 169 -11.73 -10.18 -0.61
N TYR A 170 -11.27 -8.94 -0.82
CA TYR A 170 -9.89 -8.52 -0.65
C TYR A 170 -9.80 -7.32 0.30
N PRO A 171 -9.67 -7.52 1.62
CA PRO A 171 -9.52 -6.45 2.60
C PRO A 171 -8.40 -5.46 2.30
N THR A 172 -7.34 -5.91 1.63
CA THR A 172 -6.23 -5.03 1.19
C THR A 172 -6.65 -3.93 0.22
N ASP A 173 -7.81 -4.07 -0.45
CA ASP A 173 -8.35 -3.01 -1.30
C ASP A 173 -8.76 -1.77 -0.50
N ALA A 174 -8.99 -1.89 0.82
CA ALA A 174 -9.30 -0.76 1.70
C ALA A 174 -8.14 0.26 1.79
N LEU A 175 -6.92 -0.14 1.38
CA LEU A 175 -5.76 0.75 1.27
C LEU A 175 -5.84 1.69 0.05
N PHE A 176 -6.82 1.51 -0.84
CA PHE A 176 -6.99 2.30 -2.06
C PHE A 176 -8.30 3.08 -2.03
N LEU A 177 -8.23 4.37 -2.36
CA LEU A 177 -9.42 5.22 -2.47
C LEU A 177 -10.01 5.10 -3.89
N LYS A 178 -11.16 4.45 -4.00
CA LYS A 178 -11.95 4.44 -5.25
C LYS A 178 -12.92 5.63 -5.34
N VAL A 179 -13.44 6.07 -4.20
CA VAL A 179 -14.43 7.15 -4.10
C VAL A 179 -14.00 8.10 -3.01
N ILE A 180 -14.14 9.40 -3.26
CA ILE A 180 -13.87 10.45 -2.28
C ILE A 180 -15.21 10.96 -1.78
N SER A 181 -15.44 10.83 -0.48
CA SER A 181 -16.63 11.36 0.16
C SER A 181 -16.53 12.87 0.29
N VAL A 182 -17.56 13.57 -0.16
CA VAL A 182 -17.63 15.03 -0.12
C VAL A 182 -18.43 15.45 1.12
N PRO A 183 -17.86 16.25 2.04
CA PRO A 183 -18.59 16.64 3.23
C PRO A 183 -19.75 17.59 2.89
N PRO A 184 -20.84 17.57 3.68
CA PRO A 184 -22.01 18.42 3.46
C PRO A 184 -21.67 19.91 3.38
N ILE A 185 -22.51 20.69 2.70
CA ILE A 185 -22.34 22.13 2.48
C ILE A 185 -22.20 22.89 3.81
N LYS A 186 -22.88 22.45 4.87
CA LYS A 186 -22.78 23.04 6.21
C LYS A 186 -21.35 23.07 6.77
N ILE A 187 -20.51 22.12 6.36
CA ILE A 187 -19.11 21.99 6.80
C ILE A 187 -18.15 22.71 5.81
N ARG A 188 -18.66 23.17 4.66
CA ARG A 188 -17.90 23.92 3.66
C ARG A 188 -18.67 25.18 3.21
N PRO A 189 -19.02 26.08 4.15
CA PRO A 189 -19.83 27.25 3.84
C PRO A 189 -19.10 28.25 2.94
N VAL A 190 -19.86 29.07 2.23
CA VAL A 190 -19.32 30.25 1.54
C VAL A 190 -19.07 31.33 2.58
N CYS A 191 -17.92 32.00 2.50
CA CYS A 191 -17.55 33.09 3.39
C CYS A 191 -17.68 34.42 2.65
N LEU A 192 -18.11 35.48 3.34
CA LEU A 192 -18.02 36.85 2.84
C LEU A 192 -16.71 37.45 3.35
N MET A 193 -15.82 37.85 2.46
CA MET A 193 -14.58 38.58 2.77
C MET A 193 -14.52 39.83 1.91
N ASP A 194 -14.38 41.00 2.53
CA ASP A 194 -14.32 42.31 1.85
C ASP A 194 -15.46 42.50 0.82
N ASP A 195 -16.70 42.25 1.25
CA ASP A 195 -17.92 42.29 0.42
C ASP A 195 -17.94 41.35 -0.79
N LYS A 196 -17.01 40.39 -0.86
CA LYS A 196 -16.96 39.35 -1.89
C LYS A 196 -17.27 37.98 -1.32
N LEU A 197 -18.11 37.24 -2.04
CA LEU A 197 -18.36 35.83 -1.75
C LEU A 197 -17.12 35.01 -2.13
N VAL A 198 -16.43 34.48 -1.12
CA VAL A 198 -15.28 33.61 -1.25
C VAL A 198 -15.70 32.17 -0.98
N GLN A 199 -15.38 31.29 -1.92
CA GLN A 199 -15.65 29.86 -1.78
C GLN A 199 -14.77 29.25 -0.69
N HIS A 200 -15.30 28.25 -0.01
CA HIS A 200 -14.51 27.45 0.93
C HIS A 200 -13.28 26.86 0.24
N SER A 201 -12.12 26.90 0.90
CA SER A 201 -10.84 26.44 0.36
C SER A 201 -10.88 24.98 -0.12
N LEU A 202 -11.54 24.09 0.64
CA LEU A 202 -11.77 22.69 0.24
C LEU A 202 -12.56 22.54 -1.07
N ASN A 203 -13.48 23.46 -1.39
CA ASN A 203 -14.24 23.41 -2.65
C ASN A 203 -13.32 23.60 -3.86
N GLY A 204 -12.28 24.43 -3.71
CA GLY A 204 -11.23 24.58 -4.72
C GLY A 204 -10.51 23.27 -4.99
N THR A 205 -10.07 22.57 -3.94
CA THR A 205 -9.39 21.27 -4.08
C THR A 205 -10.30 20.20 -4.70
N PHE A 206 -11.56 20.09 -4.26
CA PHE A 206 -12.52 19.17 -4.87
C PHE A 206 -12.76 19.48 -6.34
N LYS A 207 -12.84 20.76 -6.72
CA LYS A 207 -12.97 21.18 -8.11
C LYS A 207 -11.77 20.73 -8.95
N THR A 208 -10.55 20.93 -8.46
CA THR A 208 -9.33 20.47 -9.14
C THR A 208 -9.30 18.94 -9.29
N ILE A 209 -9.73 18.19 -8.28
CA ILE A 209 -9.84 16.72 -8.37
C ILE A 209 -10.83 16.31 -9.47
N LEU A 210 -12.00 16.98 -9.55
CA LEU A 210 -13.01 16.71 -10.58
C LEU A 210 -12.48 17.03 -11.98
N GLU A 211 -11.80 18.16 -12.15
CA GLU A 211 -11.18 18.56 -13.41
C GLU A 211 -10.15 17.53 -13.87
N ASN A 212 -9.24 17.11 -12.98
CA ASN A 212 -8.23 16.10 -13.28
C ASN A 212 -8.83 14.72 -13.59
N SER A 213 -9.90 14.35 -12.89
CA SER A 213 -10.65 13.11 -13.16
C SER A 213 -11.31 13.14 -14.55
N PHE A 214 -11.86 14.30 -14.95
CA PHE A 214 -12.44 14.49 -16.28
C PHE A 214 -11.38 14.40 -17.37
N VAL A 215 -10.22 15.05 -17.19
CA VAL A 215 -9.07 14.98 -18.11
C VAL A 215 -8.64 13.53 -18.31
N LEU A 216 -8.42 12.80 -17.21
CA LEU A 216 -7.99 11.41 -17.27
C LEU A 216 -9.03 10.52 -17.98
N THR A 217 -10.31 10.71 -17.70
CA THR A 217 -11.41 9.99 -18.37
C THR A 217 -11.43 10.29 -19.87
N ALA A 218 -11.19 11.53 -20.28
CA ALA A 218 -11.11 11.92 -21.68
C ALA A 218 -9.93 11.25 -22.39
N ILE A 219 -8.75 11.18 -21.74
CA ILE A 219 -7.57 10.48 -22.28
C ILE A 219 -7.87 8.98 -22.46
N ILE A 220 -8.46 8.32 -21.45
CA ILE A 220 -8.80 6.89 -21.53
C ILE A 220 -9.77 6.63 -22.69
N LYS A 221 -10.80 7.46 -22.86
CA LYS A 221 -11.73 7.36 -23.99
C LYS A 221 -11.04 7.58 -25.33
N ALA A 222 -10.08 8.52 -25.41
CA ALA A 222 -9.28 8.74 -26.61
C ALA A 222 -8.43 7.50 -26.98
N ILE A 223 -7.87 6.82 -25.97
CA ILE A 223 -7.08 5.60 -26.16
C ILE A 223 -7.95 4.43 -26.63
N GLN A 224 -9.14 4.26 -26.06
CA GLN A 224 -10.03 3.13 -26.36
C GLN A 224 -10.77 3.28 -27.70
N ASN A 225 -11.34 4.46 -27.96
CA ASN A 225 -12.28 4.68 -29.08
C ASN A 225 -11.69 5.59 -30.17
N GLY A 226 -10.46 6.05 -30.01
CA GLY A 226 -9.84 7.04 -30.89
C GLY A 226 -10.32 8.46 -30.61
N MET A 227 -9.44 9.43 -30.88
CA MET A 227 -9.64 10.85 -30.56
C MET A 227 -10.88 11.47 -31.24
N ASN A 228 -11.29 10.93 -32.41
CA ASN A 228 -12.38 11.46 -33.23
C ASN A 228 -13.77 11.30 -32.62
N THR A 229 -13.91 10.43 -31.61
CA THR A 229 -15.18 10.19 -30.90
C THR A 229 -15.44 11.22 -29.79
N LEU A 230 -14.45 12.06 -29.47
CA LEU A 230 -14.54 13.07 -28.43
C LEU A 230 -15.09 14.38 -28.97
N LEU A 231 -15.70 15.17 -28.10
CA LEU A 231 -16.14 16.54 -28.41
C LEU A 231 -14.96 17.37 -28.95
N PRO A 232 -15.17 18.24 -29.95
CA PRO A 232 -14.09 19.04 -30.55
C PRO A 232 -13.29 19.85 -29.52
N GLN A 233 -13.96 20.38 -28.48
CA GLN A 233 -13.32 21.09 -27.38
C GLN A 233 -12.37 20.19 -26.58
N THR A 234 -12.79 18.96 -26.27
CA THR A 234 -11.97 17.95 -25.58
C THR A 234 -10.79 17.53 -26.44
N GLN A 235 -10.98 17.39 -27.76
CA GLN A 235 -9.88 17.08 -28.68
C GLN A 235 -8.81 18.17 -28.67
N SER A 236 -9.21 19.44 -28.77
CA SER A 236 -8.29 20.59 -28.74
C SER A 236 -7.53 20.66 -27.41
N MET A 237 -8.22 20.43 -26.30
CA MET A 237 -7.62 20.35 -24.96
C MET A 237 -6.58 19.21 -24.87
N LEU A 238 -6.90 18.02 -25.38
CA LEU A 238 -5.98 16.89 -25.38
C LEU A 238 -4.75 17.13 -26.28
N LYS A 239 -4.92 17.79 -27.43
CA LYS A 239 -3.81 18.18 -28.33
C LYS A 239 -2.90 19.26 -27.74
N ALA A 240 -3.42 20.09 -26.84
CA ALA A 240 -2.65 21.12 -26.15
C ALA A 240 -1.76 20.57 -25.02
N MET A 241 -1.92 19.31 -24.63
CA MET A 241 -1.05 18.69 -23.62
C MET A 241 0.36 18.43 -24.15
N LYS A 242 1.34 18.53 -23.25
CA LYS A 242 2.77 18.55 -23.58
C LYS A 242 3.41 17.17 -23.83
N GLY A 243 2.70 16.07 -23.57
CA GLY A 243 3.26 14.72 -23.74
C GLY A 243 3.34 14.32 -25.21
N LYS A 244 4.39 13.55 -25.56
CA LYS A 244 4.65 13.10 -26.94
C LYS A 244 3.70 11.97 -27.36
N SER A 245 3.10 11.27 -26.39
CA SER A 245 2.13 10.21 -26.60
C SER A 245 0.92 10.34 -25.67
N LEU A 246 -0.21 9.76 -26.08
CA LEU A 246 -1.40 9.67 -25.24
C LEU A 246 -1.12 8.90 -23.92
N LEU A 247 -0.20 7.94 -23.95
CA LEU A 247 0.22 7.19 -22.78
C LEU A 247 1.03 8.03 -21.79
N GLU A 248 1.93 8.89 -22.28
CA GLU A 248 2.65 9.86 -21.44
C GLU A 248 1.69 10.89 -20.81
N ASN A 249 0.71 11.36 -21.59
CA ASN A 249 -0.34 12.25 -21.09
C ASN A 249 -1.19 11.56 -20.02
N MET A 250 -1.52 10.27 -20.21
CA MET A 250 -2.24 9.47 -19.22
C MET A 250 -1.46 9.38 -17.91
N ASN A 251 -0.16 9.05 -17.96
CA ASN A 251 0.69 8.97 -16.78
C ASN A 251 0.81 10.33 -16.07
N THR A 252 0.88 11.42 -16.83
CA THR A 252 0.93 12.78 -16.27
C THR A 252 -0.37 13.14 -15.57
N ALA A 253 -1.51 12.95 -16.23
CA ALA A 253 -2.84 13.21 -15.66
C ALA A 253 -3.12 12.34 -14.42
N TYR A 254 -2.64 11.08 -14.42
CA TYR A 254 -2.73 10.20 -13.26
C TYR A 254 -1.94 10.76 -12.06
N ASN A 255 -0.72 11.22 -12.31
CA ASN A 255 0.11 11.84 -11.28
C ASN A 255 -0.53 13.11 -10.71
N GLU A 256 -1.08 13.98 -11.57
CA GLU A 256 -1.77 15.20 -11.15
C GLU A 256 -3.02 14.91 -10.32
N LEU A 257 -3.79 13.88 -10.69
CA LEU A 257 -4.94 13.42 -9.90
C LEU A 257 -4.48 12.93 -8.52
N GLN A 258 -3.45 12.08 -8.47
CA GLN A 258 -2.90 11.60 -7.20
C GLN A 258 -2.40 12.75 -6.31
N ASP A 259 -1.69 13.72 -6.89
CA ASP A 259 -1.18 14.87 -6.16
C ASP A 259 -2.32 15.77 -5.64
N SER A 260 -3.42 15.89 -6.39
CA SER A 260 -4.62 16.63 -5.96
C SER A 260 -5.34 15.94 -4.80
N VAL A 261 -5.43 14.60 -4.82
CA VAL A 261 -5.99 13.82 -3.71
C VAL A 261 -5.07 13.86 -2.48
N ASN A 262 -3.76 13.81 -2.68
CA ASN A 262 -2.79 13.99 -1.60
C ASN A 262 -2.97 15.37 -0.94
N ALA A 263 -3.11 16.44 -1.74
CA ALA A 263 -3.35 17.80 -1.22
C ALA A 263 -4.68 17.94 -0.47
N LEU A 264 -5.72 17.17 -0.83
CA LEU A 264 -6.97 17.12 -0.07
C LEU A 264 -6.75 16.53 1.34
N LEU A 265 -5.95 15.48 1.46
CA LEU A 265 -5.72 14.80 2.74
C LEU A 265 -4.67 15.51 3.60
N ASP A 266 -3.51 15.80 3.02
CA ASP A 266 -2.35 16.39 3.69
C ASP A 266 -1.63 17.35 2.73
N ASN A 267 -1.79 18.66 2.97
CA ASN A 267 -1.16 19.70 2.17
C ASN A 267 0.11 20.28 2.82
N THR A 268 0.86 19.47 3.56
CA THR A 268 2.15 19.90 4.14
C THR A 268 3.14 20.40 3.06
N GLN A 269 3.19 19.77 1.88
CA GLN A 269 4.10 20.18 0.80
C GLN A 269 3.73 21.51 0.11
N GLY A 270 2.44 21.87 0.04
CA GLY A 270 1.99 23.17 -0.47
C GLY A 270 2.23 24.29 0.53
N TYR A 271 2.08 23.99 1.83
CA TYR A 271 2.26 24.93 2.92
C TYR A 271 3.68 25.51 2.99
N TYR A 272 4.72 24.68 2.80
CA TYR A 272 6.12 25.14 2.80
C TYR A 272 6.50 26.01 1.59
N ASN A 273 5.76 25.91 0.47
CA ASN A 273 6.06 26.63 -0.76
C ASN A 273 5.46 28.05 -0.84
N LYS A 274 5.04 28.65 0.29
CA LYS A 274 4.57 30.05 0.43
C LYS A 274 3.44 30.52 -0.50
N LYS A 275 2.84 29.64 -1.31
CA LYS A 275 1.52 29.89 -1.90
C LYS A 275 0.50 29.49 -0.85
N ILE A 276 -0.47 30.35 -0.57
CA ILE A 276 -1.60 30.11 0.33
C ILE A 276 -2.35 28.90 -0.20
N ALA A 277 -1.92 27.71 0.21
CA ALA A 277 -2.48 26.45 -0.21
C ALA A 277 -3.53 26.08 0.83
N ALA A 278 -4.73 25.74 0.38
CA ALA A 278 -5.84 25.35 1.25
C ALA A 278 -5.38 24.26 2.23
N PRO A 279 -5.69 24.36 3.53
CA PRO A 279 -5.33 23.32 4.46
C PRO A 279 -5.99 21.99 4.06
N GLY A 280 -5.23 20.90 4.16
CA GLY A 280 -5.74 19.55 3.93
C GLY A 280 -6.60 19.09 5.12
N LEU A 281 -7.40 18.03 4.94
CA LEU A 281 -8.31 17.52 5.98
C LEU A 281 -7.63 17.09 7.29
N LYS A 282 -6.32 16.79 7.25
CA LYS A 282 -5.52 16.42 8.42
C LYS A 282 -5.10 17.62 9.28
N GLN A 283 -5.09 18.83 8.72
CA GLN A 283 -4.63 20.07 9.37
C GLN A 283 -5.79 20.73 10.11
#